data_AF-A0A104W975-F1
#
_entry.id   AF-A0A104W975-F1
#
_cell.length_a   1.000
_cell.length_b   1.000
_cell.length_c   1.000
_cell.angle_alpha   90.00
_cell.angle_beta   90.00
_cell.angle_gamma   90.00
#
_symmetry.space_group_name_H-M   'P 1'
#
loop_
_entity.id
_entity.type
_entity.pdbx_description
1 polymer ?
#
loop_
_entity_poly.entity_id
_entity_poly.type
_entity_poly.pdbx_seq_one_letter_code
_entity_poly.pdbx_strand_id
1 'polypeptide(L)'
;MDTALANGGNDGYLASLPNRCAYYSRDFAHYLTGAYYMGYHSQNLNMAQHFAQNLHLNTGLNMPYWAFGTNGGVYEQKDEQPAVFEIGQSLMTLYKLTGDQSFVATPLKNYIDYINNQYWTKTYSNTNLLYQNADGFRLSRNETGETATYNEFAYDPTESQFIPAGYDIFLGADSAATQVAYYCQLAQYPDFLLDPSTASTYSNRCSSLKSNFNLRWLNAGANHFYAALAGVKNTVFTTSNASQLTYIDGYVEEPNIFPLYKNVMSGEQSAVNQANYVDTSAEAKYTKHNNNYTPGIESFTYLPTSFFNVSDGSANRYDNAWKWLRRLASTMSAGANSASDGYAKVYPEVPFVMIADTITKVIGLDFDGLHNSFTTLPRLPSNFTNSNYVTVHHVPLYSKSASGSYTLPVDITVKKVANLYPSDITAYGIQLNFTSTKPWQVTGYSGALTWTPRFSGANTATSCAINITYDDGTTDTKTYSTMQSNLPIYTCATSTGSPVTVSIPVGTSASKHVSKIVALTYSSSTPPAELLNGMPD
;
A
#
# COMPACT_ATOMS: atom_id res chain seq x y z
N MET A 1 -21.79 -17.31 6.81
CA MET A 1 -20.36 -17.29 6.49
C MET A 1 -19.60 -18.45 7.14
N ASP A 2 -20.03 -19.00 8.27
CA ASP A 2 -19.27 -20.03 9.01
C ASP A 2 -19.29 -21.47 8.48
N THR A 3 -20.23 -21.87 7.62
CA THR A 3 -20.30 -23.29 7.19
C THR A 3 -19.40 -23.64 6.00
N ALA A 4 -18.83 -22.66 5.31
CA ALA A 4 -17.78 -22.90 4.29
C ALA A 4 -16.40 -23.17 4.93
N LEU A 5 -16.20 -22.76 6.19
CA LEU A 5 -14.96 -22.93 6.95
C LEU A 5 -14.81 -24.33 7.58
N ALA A 6 -15.89 -25.12 7.67
CA ALA A 6 -15.90 -26.38 8.43
C ALA A 6 -15.45 -27.62 7.65
N ASN A 7 -15.26 -27.54 6.32
CA ASN A 7 -15.06 -28.71 5.46
C ASN A 7 -13.68 -28.77 4.77
N GLY A 8 -12.63 -28.21 5.37
CA GLY A 8 -11.25 -28.40 4.88
C GLY A 8 -10.89 -27.63 3.60
N GLY A 9 -11.53 -26.48 3.35
CA GLY A 9 -11.01 -25.50 2.39
C GLY A 9 -9.81 -24.77 2.99
N ASN A 10 -8.83 -24.37 2.17
CA ASN A 10 -7.73 -23.51 2.63
C ASN A 10 -8.32 -22.23 3.22
N ASP A 11 -8.17 -22.00 4.53
CA ASP A 11 -8.76 -20.86 5.26
C ASP A 11 -8.34 -19.54 4.60
N GLY A 12 -9.19 -19.01 3.71
CA GLY A 12 -9.00 -17.75 2.99
C GLY A 12 -10.26 -16.90 3.06
N TYR A 13 -10.17 -15.64 2.67
CA TYR A 13 -11.33 -14.74 2.56
C TYR A 13 -11.69 -14.51 1.09
N LEU A 14 -12.92 -14.06 0.84
CA LEU A 14 -13.35 -13.68 -0.51
C LEU A 14 -12.56 -12.46 -0.97
N ALA A 15 -11.82 -12.62 -2.06
CA ALA A 15 -11.09 -11.55 -2.74
C ALA A 15 -11.48 -11.58 -4.22
N SER A 16 -12.73 -11.20 -4.49
CA SER A 16 -13.36 -11.35 -5.80
C SER A 16 -14.63 -10.51 -5.89
N LEU A 17 -15.22 -10.41 -7.09
CA LEU A 17 -16.60 -9.96 -7.23
C LEU A 17 -17.56 -10.77 -6.32
N PRO A 18 -18.63 -10.15 -5.81
CA PRO A 18 -19.48 -10.73 -4.76
C PRO A 18 -20.31 -11.95 -5.16
N ASN A 19 -20.41 -12.25 -6.46
CA ASN A 19 -21.04 -13.46 -7.01
C ASN A 19 -20.05 -14.59 -7.29
N ARG A 20 -18.76 -14.42 -6.94
CA ARG A 20 -17.72 -15.42 -7.10
C ARG A 20 -17.35 -15.97 -5.73
N CYS A 21 -17.32 -17.30 -5.59
CA CYS A 21 -16.91 -17.97 -4.34
C CYS A 21 -15.40 -18.26 -4.35
N ALA A 22 -14.60 -17.23 -4.62
CA ALA A 22 -13.18 -17.36 -4.94
C ALA A 22 -12.34 -16.22 -4.33
N TYR A 23 -11.03 -16.37 -4.44
CA TYR A 23 -10.07 -15.29 -4.26
C TYR A 23 -9.10 -15.25 -5.45
N TYR A 24 -8.88 -14.05 -5.95
CA TYR A 24 -8.08 -13.73 -7.12
C TYR A 24 -6.72 -13.18 -6.66
N SER A 25 -5.67 -13.44 -7.45
CA SER A 25 -4.29 -13.06 -7.09
C SER A 25 -4.10 -11.55 -6.96
N ARG A 26 -4.68 -10.78 -7.90
CA ARG A 26 -4.71 -9.33 -7.91
C ARG A 26 -5.46 -8.77 -6.71
N ASP A 27 -6.72 -9.16 -6.53
CA ASP A 27 -7.53 -8.76 -5.38
C ASP A 27 -6.85 -9.11 -4.05
N PHE A 28 -6.24 -10.29 -3.91
CA PHE A 28 -5.47 -10.65 -2.71
C PHE A 28 -4.36 -9.62 -2.42
N ALA A 29 -3.58 -9.24 -3.44
CA ALA A 29 -2.49 -8.28 -3.29
C ALA A 29 -2.99 -6.92 -2.78
N HIS A 30 -4.19 -6.51 -3.17
CA HIS A 30 -4.76 -5.21 -2.80
C HIS A 30 -5.48 -5.25 -1.44
N TYR A 31 -6.01 -6.40 -1.03
CA TYR A 31 -6.82 -6.53 0.17
C TYR A 31 -5.98 -6.83 1.42
N LEU A 32 -4.79 -7.43 1.25
CA LEU A 32 -4.00 -8.03 2.33
C LEU A 32 -3.72 -7.08 3.51
N THR A 33 -3.57 -5.77 3.24
CA THR A 33 -3.25 -4.79 4.31
C THR A 33 -4.48 -4.52 5.16
N GLY A 34 -5.65 -4.37 4.51
CA GLY A 34 -6.92 -4.30 5.23
C GLY A 34 -7.18 -5.59 6.00
N ALA A 35 -6.91 -6.75 5.39
CA ALA A 35 -7.11 -8.06 5.99
C ALA A 35 -6.22 -8.24 7.24
N TYR A 36 -4.97 -7.77 7.18
CA TYR A 36 -4.08 -7.72 8.34
C TYR A 36 -4.72 -6.94 9.50
N TYR A 37 -5.23 -5.73 9.25
CA TYR A 37 -5.85 -4.92 10.31
C TYR A 37 -7.21 -5.44 10.78
N MET A 38 -7.82 -6.39 10.07
CA MET A 38 -9.00 -7.13 10.53
C MET A 38 -8.63 -8.42 11.31
N GLY A 39 -7.34 -8.73 11.49
CA GLY A 39 -6.89 -9.92 12.19
C GLY A 39 -6.79 -11.18 11.33
N TYR A 40 -6.92 -11.08 10.00
CA TYR A 40 -6.88 -12.22 9.07
C TYR A 40 -5.44 -12.68 8.75
N HIS A 41 -4.58 -12.73 9.77
CA HIS A 41 -3.15 -13.01 9.61
C HIS A 41 -2.89 -14.42 9.06
N SER A 42 -3.60 -15.43 9.57
CA SER A 42 -3.46 -16.81 9.09
C SER A 42 -4.03 -16.97 7.67
N GLN A 43 -5.14 -16.30 7.36
CA GLN A 43 -5.74 -16.35 6.02
C GLN A 43 -4.83 -15.69 4.99
N ASN A 44 -4.21 -14.56 5.32
CA ASN A 44 -3.19 -13.93 4.48
C ASN A 44 -2.02 -14.88 4.19
N LEU A 45 -1.50 -15.58 5.22
CA LEU A 45 -0.42 -16.55 5.03
C LEU A 45 -0.86 -17.73 4.16
N ASN A 46 -2.06 -18.28 4.39
CA ASN A 46 -2.58 -19.40 3.63
C ASN A 46 -2.80 -19.05 2.15
N MET A 47 -3.42 -17.89 1.86
CA MET A 47 -3.64 -17.42 0.49
C MET A 47 -2.30 -17.13 -0.22
N ALA A 48 -1.34 -16.50 0.47
CA ALA A 48 0.01 -16.28 -0.03
C ALA A 48 0.72 -17.58 -0.40
N GLN A 49 0.69 -18.59 0.49
CA GLN A 49 1.25 -19.92 0.23
C GLN A 49 0.57 -20.58 -0.96
N HIS A 50 -0.76 -20.44 -1.07
CA HIS A 50 -1.53 -21.08 -2.12
C HIS A 50 -1.14 -20.55 -3.51
N PHE A 51 -1.08 -19.22 -3.71
CA PHE A 51 -0.63 -18.63 -4.98
C PHE A 51 0.85 -18.93 -5.28
N ALA A 52 1.71 -18.92 -4.27
CA ALA A 52 3.14 -19.16 -4.44
C ALA A 52 3.49 -20.61 -4.79
N GLN A 53 2.71 -21.59 -4.31
CA GLN A 53 2.96 -23.02 -4.52
C GLN A 53 2.31 -23.57 -5.79
N ASN A 54 1.16 -23.03 -6.17
CA ASN A 54 0.33 -23.58 -7.23
C ASN A 54 0.51 -22.75 -8.48
N LEU A 55 1.48 -23.17 -9.30
CA LEU A 55 1.75 -22.59 -10.61
C LEU A 55 1.30 -23.58 -11.69
N HIS A 56 0.74 -23.08 -12.79
CA HIS A 56 0.42 -23.88 -13.96
C HIS A 56 1.43 -23.64 -15.08
N LEU A 57 1.70 -24.67 -15.88
CA LEU A 57 2.59 -24.55 -17.02
C LEU A 57 1.88 -23.86 -18.20
N ASN A 58 2.38 -22.70 -18.65
CA ASN A 58 1.99 -22.05 -19.91
C ASN A 58 3.19 -21.86 -20.83
N THR A 59 3.23 -22.62 -21.93
CA THR A 59 4.24 -22.49 -23.00
C THR A 59 5.68 -22.50 -22.45
N GLY A 60 5.96 -23.46 -21.57
CA GLY A 60 7.29 -23.65 -20.98
C GLY A 60 7.66 -22.63 -19.89
N LEU A 61 6.70 -21.91 -19.33
CA LEU A 61 6.88 -21.09 -18.12
C LEU A 61 5.74 -21.38 -17.14
N ASN A 62 6.06 -21.65 -15.88
CA ASN A 62 5.04 -21.79 -14.85
C ASN A 62 4.45 -20.41 -14.53
N MET A 63 3.15 -20.27 -14.29
CA MET A 63 2.48 -19.00 -13.99
C MET A 63 1.56 -19.20 -12.78
N PRO A 64 1.43 -18.21 -11.89
CA PRO A 64 0.46 -18.31 -10.80
C PRO A 64 -0.94 -18.40 -11.39
N TYR A 65 -1.79 -19.26 -10.81
CA TYR A 65 -3.21 -19.25 -11.17
C TYR A 65 -3.84 -17.89 -10.87
N TRP A 66 -4.83 -17.53 -11.69
CA TRP A 66 -5.53 -16.28 -11.54
C TRP A 66 -6.40 -16.25 -10.29
N ALA A 67 -7.12 -17.34 -10.04
CA ALA A 67 -8.01 -17.47 -8.89
C ALA A 67 -8.16 -18.90 -8.39
N PHE A 68 -8.43 -19.01 -7.10
CA PHE A 68 -8.84 -20.24 -6.43
C PHE A 68 -10.20 -20.09 -5.79
N GLY A 69 -10.97 -21.17 -5.76
CA GLY A 69 -12.19 -21.25 -4.99
C GLY A 69 -11.87 -21.20 -3.50
N THR A 70 -12.84 -20.78 -2.69
CA THR A 70 -12.75 -20.86 -1.22
C THR A 70 -12.57 -22.28 -0.70
N ASN A 71 -12.89 -23.29 -1.51
CA ASN A 71 -12.59 -24.70 -1.24
C ASN A 71 -11.13 -25.11 -1.58
N GLY A 72 -10.28 -24.18 -2.04
CA GLY A 72 -8.90 -24.43 -2.46
C GLY A 72 -8.73 -24.97 -3.88
N GLY A 73 -9.81 -25.25 -4.62
CA GLY A 73 -9.71 -25.70 -6.01
C GLY A 73 -9.34 -24.58 -6.97
N VAL A 74 -8.74 -24.91 -8.12
CA VAL A 74 -8.53 -23.94 -9.21
C VAL A 74 -9.89 -23.41 -9.66
N TYR A 75 -10.04 -22.08 -9.69
CA TYR A 75 -11.26 -21.42 -10.13
C TYR A 75 -11.10 -20.79 -11.52
N GLU A 76 -9.99 -20.10 -11.76
CA GLU A 76 -9.70 -19.46 -13.04
C GLU A 76 -8.20 -19.51 -13.34
N GLN A 77 -7.87 -19.78 -14.60
CA GLN A 77 -6.51 -19.80 -15.11
C GLN A 77 -6.35 -18.69 -16.16
N LYS A 78 -5.60 -17.65 -15.81
CA LYS A 78 -5.19 -16.55 -16.68
C LYS A 78 -3.81 -16.06 -16.23
N ASP A 79 -3.07 -15.53 -17.18
CA ASP A 79 -1.71 -15.05 -16.98
C ASP A 79 -1.72 -13.53 -16.95
N GLU A 80 -1.57 -12.95 -15.76
CA GLU A 80 -1.42 -11.50 -15.62
C GLU A 80 -0.02 -11.17 -15.12
N GLN A 81 0.76 -10.49 -15.95
CA GLN A 81 2.14 -10.18 -15.61
C GLN A 81 2.30 -9.41 -14.29
N PRO A 82 1.52 -8.35 -14.00
CA PRO A 82 1.74 -7.60 -12.77
C PRO A 82 1.51 -8.47 -11.52
N ALA A 83 0.56 -9.41 -11.57
CA ALA A 83 0.22 -10.29 -10.45
C ALA A 83 1.40 -11.15 -9.99
N VAL A 84 2.25 -11.60 -10.92
CA VAL A 84 3.45 -12.38 -10.60
C VAL A 84 4.35 -11.62 -9.61
N PHE A 85 4.60 -10.34 -9.89
CA PHE A 85 5.42 -9.46 -9.07
C PHE A 85 4.68 -8.98 -7.81
N GLU A 86 3.39 -8.69 -7.89
CA GLU A 86 2.58 -8.27 -6.73
C GLU A 86 2.44 -9.37 -5.68
N ILE A 87 2.32 -10.65 -6.06
CA ILE A 87 2.35 -11.75 -5.09
C ILE A 87 3.69 -11.71 -4.34
N GLY A 88 4.82 -11.58 -5.04
CA GLY A 88 6.14 -11.46 -4.42
C GLY A 88 6.24 -10.25 -3.49
N GLN A 89 5.73 -9.10 -3.93
CA GLN A 89 5.65 -7.87 -3.13
C GLN A 89 4.80 -8.06 -1.86
N SER A 90 3.69 -8.78 -1.98
CA SER A 90 2.75 -9.09 -0.90
C SER A 90 3.41 -9.92 0.20
N LEU A 91 4.25 -10.90 -0.16
CA LEU A 91 5.00 -11.70 0.81
C LEU A 91 5.89 -10.82 1.70
N MET A 92 6.62 -9.89 1.10
CA MET A 92 7.50 -8.98 1.83
C MET A 92 6.72 -7.96 2.67
N THR A 93 5.57 -7.50 2.17
CA THR A 93 4.69 -6.59 2.91
C THR A 93 4.13 -7.27 4.16
N LEU A 94 3.64 -8.49 4.02
CA LEU A 94 3.15 -9.29 5.15
C LEU A 94 4.27 -9.67 6.11
N TYR A 95 5.47 -9.99 5.61
CA TYR A 95 6.64 -10.23 6.46
C TYR A 95 7.00 -9.01 7.31
N LYS A 96 7.05 -7.82 6.71
CA LYS A 96 7.25 -6.56 7.44
C LYS A 96 6.17 -6.34 8.50
N LEU A 97 4.89 -6.49 8.12
CA LEU A 97 3.77 -6.22 9.02
C LEU A 97 3.72 -7.21 10.19
N THR A 98 4.05 -8.49 9.96
CA THR A 98 3.85 -9.54 10.96
C THR A 98 5.14 -10.00 11.65
N GLY A 99 6.31 -9.77 11.07
CA GLY A 99 7.55 -10.44 11.49
C GLY A 99 7.53 -11.97 11.37
N ASP A 100 6.47 -12.57 10.80
CA ASP A 100 6.25 -14.03 10.80
C ASP A 100 7.27 -14.72 9.89
N GLN A 101 8.15 -15.49 10.52
CA GLN A 101 9.23 -16.23 9.87
C GLN A 101 8.71 -17.24 8.82
N SER A 102 7.43 -17.60 8.88
CA SER A 102 6.77 -18.44 7.87
C SER A 102 6.78 -17.80 6.48
N PHE A 103 6.83 -16.46 6.37
CA PHE A 103 6.93 -15.75 5.09
C PHE A 103 8.30 -15.91 4.43
N VAL A 104 9.37 -16.02 5.22
CA VAL A 104 10.75 -16.22 4.75
C VAL A 104 11.19 -17.68 4.83
N ALA A 105 10.23 -18.60 4.80
CA ALA A 105 10.46 -20.04 4.72
C ALA A 105 10.05 -20.59 3.34
N THR A 106 10.47 -21.83 3.03
CA THR A 106 9.90 -22.60 1.91
C THR A 106 8.44 -22.95 2.25
N PRO A 107 7.48 -22.80 1.33
CA PRO A 107 7.61 -22.60 -0.13
C PRO A 107 7.85 -21.15 -0.60
N LEU A 108 7.60 -20.15 0.24
CA LEU A 108 7.46 -18.75 -0.18
C LEU A 108 8.77 -18.17 -0.73
N LYS A 109 9.91 -18.57 -0.16
CA LYS A 109 11.24 -18.29 -0.73
C LYS A 109 11.42 -18.83 -2.15
N ASN A 110 10.92 -20.03 -2.44
CA ASN A 110 11.05 -20.62 -3.76
C ASN A 110 10.28 -19.82 -4.82
N TYR A 111 9.19 -19.16 -4.43
CA TYR A 111 8.45 -18.28 -5.33
C TYR A 111 9.25 -17.01 -5.68
N ILE A 112 9.92 -16.40 -4.69
CA ILE A 112 10.84 -15.27 -4.94
C ILE A 112 12.00 -15.70 -5.87
N ASP A 113 12.61 -16.87 -5.60
CA ASP A 113 13.63 -17.45 -6.47
C ASP A 113 13.10 -17.68 -7.90
N TYR A 114 11.91 -18.26 -8.03
CA TYR A 114 11.23 -18.49 -9.30
C TYR A 114 11.03 -17.19 -10.10
N ILE A 115 10.53 -16.11 -9.46
CA ILE A 115 10.35 -14.81 -10.12
C ILE A 115 11.69 -14.36 -10.72
N ASN A 116 12.76 -14.47 -9.93
CA ASN A 116 14.06 -13.89 -10.27
C ASN A 116 14.87 -14.72 -11.28
N ASN A 117 14.78 -16.05 -11.19
CA ASN A 117 15.65 -16.98 -11.90
C ASN A 117 14.96 -17.77 -13.02
N GLN A 118 13.62 -17.74 -13.09
CA GLN A 118 12.87 -18.36 -14.19
C GLN A 118 11.93 -17.39 -14.91
N TYR A 119 11.11 -16.64 -14.18
CA TYR A 119 10.15 -15.70 -14.80
C TYR A 119 10.87 -14.53 -15.46
N TRP A 120 11.71 -13.82 -14.70
CA TRP A 120 12.46 -12.65 -15.18
C TRP A 120 13.41 -12.97 -16.35
N THR A 121 14.02 -14.15 -16.30
CA THR A 121 15.04 -14.63 -17.24
C THR A 121 14.45 -15.46 -18.38
N LYS A 122 13.12 -15.57 -18.49
CA LYS A 122 12.49 -16.35 -19.55
C LYS A 122 12.89 -15.81 -20.91
N THR A 123 13.31 -16.74 -21.78
CA THR A 123 13.64 -16.46 -23.18
C THR A 123 12.56 -16.98 -24.13
N TYR A 124 12.49 -16.37 -25.32
CA TYR A 124 11.69 -16.88 -26.42
C TYR A 124 12.36 -18.12 -27.02
N SER A 125 11.62 -19.22 -27.12
CA SER A 125 12.16 -20.55 -27.46
C SER A 125 12.94 -20.58 -28.78
N ASN A 126 12.56 -19.74 -29.74
CA ASN A 126 13.13 -19.77 -31.08
C ASN A 126 14.44 -18.97 -31.20
N THR A 127 14.72 -18.05 -30.28
CA THR A 127 15.86 -17.13 -30.39
C THR A 127 16.77 -17.11 -29.16
N ASN A 128 16.34 -17.71 -28.05
CA ASN A 128 17.01 -17.63 -26.74
C ASN A 128 17.25 -16.19 -26.27
N LEU A 129 16.42 -15.25 -26.72
CA LEU A 129 16.45 -13.83 -26.31
C LEU A 129 15.41 -13.57 -25.22
N LEU A 130 15.76 -12.67 -24.30
CA LEU A 130 14.91 -12.32 -23.16
C LEU A 130 13.69 -11.51 -23.62
N TYR A 131 12.55 -11.73 -22.95
CA TYR A 131 11.39 -10.82 -23.02
C TYR A 131 11.65 -9.57 -22.19
N GLN A 132 12.58 -8.72 -22.64
CA GLN A 132 12.93 -7.47 -21.97
C GLN A 132 13.11 -6.33 -22.97
N ASN A 133 12.78 -5.11 -22.54
CA ASN A 133 12.98 -3.90 -23.32
C ASN A 133 14.33 -3.23 -23.02
N ALA A 134 14.63 -2.13 -23.73
CA ALA A 134 15.86 -1.37 -23.55
C ALA A 134 15.96 -0.65 -22.19
N ASP A 135 14.84 -0.42 -21.51
CA ASP A 135 14.80 0.14 -20.15
C ASP A 135 15.08 -0.94 -19.07
N GLY A 136 15.20 -2.20 -19.47
CA GLY A 136 15.47 -3.33 -18.58
C GLY A 136 14.22 -3.96 -17.96
N PHE A 137 13.02 -3.53 -18.32
CA PHE A 137 11.77 -4.13 -17.86
C PHE A 137 11.46 -5.42 -18.60
N ARG A 138 10.83 -6.37 -17.89
CA ARG A 138 10.24 -7.54 -18.50
C ARG A 138 9.01 -7.13 -19.32
N LEU A 139 8.90 -7.67 -20.54
CA LEU A 139 7.75 -7.55 -21.42
C LEU A 139 6.83 -8.76 -21.26
N SER A 140 5.54 -8.59 -21.53
CA SER A 140 4.57 -9.69 -21.56
C SER A 140 4.76 -10.58 -22.79
N ARG A 141 4.44 -11.87 -22.63
CA ARG A 141 4.37 -12.86 -23.71
C ARG A 141 2.96 -12.85 -24.31
N ASN A 142 2.61 -11.80 -25.03
CA ASN A 142 1.25 -11.67 -25.60
C ASN A 142 0.88 -12.86 -26.48
N GLU A 143 1.87 -13.48 -27.15
CA GLU A 143 1.65 -14.68 -27.97
C GLU A 143 1.18 -15.90 -27.17
N THR A 144 1.31 -15.88 -25.84
CA THR A 144 0.83 -16.93 -24.93
C THR A 144 -0.39 -16.49 -24.11
N GLY A 145 -0.97 -15.33 -24.41
CA GLY A 145 -2.09 -14.75 -23.66
C GLY A 145 -1.71 -14.10 -22.32
N GLU A 146 -0.42 -13.87 -22.07
CA GLU A 146 0.04 -13.11 -20.88
C GLU A 146 -0.31 -11.63 -21.06
N THR A 147 -1.12 -11.07 -20.14
CA THR A 147 -1.51 -9.66 -20.21
C THR A 147 -0.43 -8.74 -19.66
N ALA A 148 -0.33 -7.54 -20.23
CA ALA A 148 0.71 -6.56 -19.94
C ALA A 148 0.32 -5.50 -18.89
N THR A 149 -0.96 -5.46 -18.51
CA THR A 149 -1.59 -4.47 -17.64
C THR A 149 -2.81 -5.08 -16.98
N TYR A 150 -3.20 -4.56 -15.81
CA TYR A 150 -4.48 -4.86 -15.19
C TYR A 150 -5.66 -4.14 -15.82
N ASN A 151 -5.43 -3.13 -16.66
CA ASN A 151 -6.55 -2.45 -17.29
C ASN A 151 -7.22 -3.35 -18.34
N GLU A 152 -8.33 -3.97 -17.95
CA GLU A 152 -9.18 -4.80 -18.80
C GLU A 152 -9.93 -4.00 -19.88
N PHE A 153 -10.05 -2.67 -19.69
CA PHE A 153 -10.75 -1.72 -20.54
C PHE A 153 -9.84 -0.94 -21.50
N ALA A 154 -8.54 -1.20 -21.47
CA ALA A 154 -7.56 -0.60 -22.39
C ALA A 154 -7.91 -0.87 -23.87
N TYR A 155 -8.73 -1.89 -24.12
CA TYR A 155 -9.20 -2.31 -25.44
C TYR A 155 -10.70 -2.07 -25.67
N ASP A 156 -11.42 -1.47 -24.71
CA ASP A 156 -12.85 -1.20 -24.83
C ASP A 156 -13.08 -0.14 -25.93
N PRO A 157 -13.85 -0.45 -26.99
CA PRO A 157 -14.12 0.49 -28.08
C PRO A 157 -15.04 1.66 -27.67
N THR A 158 -15.69 1.57 -26.51
CA THR A 158 -16.53 2.64 -25.94
C THR A 158 -15.71 3.62 -25.10
N GLU A 159 -14.54 3.19 -24.63
CA GLU A 159 -13.50 4.06 -24.12
C GLU A 159 -12.71 4.66 -25.30
N SER A 160 -12.12 5.84 -25.11
CA SER A 160 -11.31 6.45 -26.17
C SER A 160 -10.10 5.54 -26.44
N GLN A 161 -10.08 4.88 -27.60
CA GLN A 161 -8.97 4.01 -27.98
C GLN A 161 -7.67 4.80 -28.01
N PHE A 162 -6.85 4.62 -26.98
CA PHE A 162 -5.53 5.23 -26.87
C PHE A 162 -4.44 4.38 -27.55
N ILE A 163 -4.72 3.10 -27.78
CA ILE A 163 -3.85 2.19 -28.51
C ILE A 163 -4.11 2.34 -30.02
N PRO A 164 -3.08 2.60 -30.84
CA PRO A 164 -3.25 2.65 -32.29
C PRO A 164 -3.84 1.35 -32.87
N ALA A 165 -4.63 1.47 -33.93
CA ALA A 165 -5.16 0.31 -34.64
C ALA A 165 -4.02 -0.61 -35.12
N GLY A 166 -4.15 -1.91 -34.86
CA GLY A 166 -3.12 -2.89 -35.18
C GLY A 166 -1.99 -3.02 -34.15
N TYR A 167 -2.03 -2.26 -33.04
CA TYR A 167 -1.07 -2.35 -31.94
C TYR A 167 -1.63 -3.07 -30.71
N ASP A 168 -0.74 -3.62 -29.89
CA ASP A 168 -1.03 -4.22 -28.58
C ASP A 168 -0.08 -3.65 -27.51
N ILE A 169 -0.50 -3.73 -26.24
CA ILE A 169 0.35 -3.36 -25.10
C ILE A 169 1.27 -4.54 -24.77
N PHE A 170 2.57 -4.28 -24.69
CA PHE A 170 3.58 -5.27 -24.26
C PHE A 170 4.15 -4.98 -22.88
N LEU A 171 3.89 -3.77 -22.36
CA LEU A 171 4.18 -3.39 -20.99
C LEU A 171 3.35 -2.16 -20.61
N GLY A 172 2.39 -2.32 -19.68
CA GLY A 172 1.71 -1.19 -19.06
C GLY A 172 2.58 -0.51 -18.01
N ALA A 173 2.37 0.79 -17.78
CA ALA A 173 3.08 1.54 -16.74
C ALA A 173 2.77 1.03 -15.32
N ASP A 174 1.62 0.39 -15.11
CA ASP A 174 1.24 -0.35 -13.91
C ASP A 174 2.11 -1.59 -13.69
N SER A 175 2.33 -2.39 -14.73
CA SER A 175 3.25 -3.53 -14.70
C SER A 175 4.69 -3.06 -14.44
N ALA A 176 5.15 -2.02 -15.16
CA ALA A 176 6.49 -1.46 -14.98
C ALA A 176 6.68 -0.93 -13.54
N ALA A 177 5.71 -0.18 -13.00
CA ALA A 177 5.73 0.31 -11.63
C ALA A 177 5.75 -0.85 -10.61
N THR A 178 4.98 -1.91 -10.87
CA THR A 178 4.96 -3.10 -10.02
C THR A 178 6.32 -3.82 -10.02
N GLN A 179 6.97 -3.94 -11.18
CA GLN A 179 8.33 -4.48 -11.27
C GLN A 179 9.34 -3.65 -10.45
N VAL A 180 9.28 -2.31 -10.53
CA VAL A 180 10.11 -1.43 -9.69
C VAL A 180 9.84 -1.68 -8.21
N ALA A 181 8.57 -1.68 -7.80
CA ALA A 181 8.17 -1.83 -6.41
C ALA A 181 8.62 -3.19 -5.83
N TYR A 182 8.44 -4.28 -6.58
CA TYR A 182 8.90 -5.61 -6.20
C TYR A 182 10.41 -5.64 -5.93
N TYR A 183 11.24 -5.21 -6.89
CA TYR A 183 12.70 -5.27 -6.70
C TYR A 183 13.21 -4.32 -5.63
N CYS A 184 12.60 -3.14 -5.50
CA CYS A 184 12.96 -2.20 -4.44
C CYS A 184 12.56 -2.68 -3.05
N GLN A 185 11.50 -3.49 -2.95
CA GLN A 185 11.15 -4.15 -1.69
C GLN A 185 12.06 -5.36 -1.44
N LEU A 186 12.38 -6.17 -2.46
CA LEU A 186 13.32 -7.29 -2.32
C LEU A 186 14.71 -6.85 -1.88
N ALA A 187 15.17 -5.70 -2.36
CA ALA A 187 16.42 -5.09 -1.91
C ALA A 187 16.43 -4.72 -0.42
N GLN A 188 15.25 -4.53 0.21
CA GLN A 188 15.12 -4.24 1.64
C GLN A 188 14.96 -5.49 2.49
N TYR A 189 14.52 -6.62 1.91
CA TYR A 189 14.29 -7.88 2.62
C TYR A 189 15.11 -9.02 2.00
N PRO A 190 16.46 -8.98 2.14
CA PRO A 190 17.33 -10.04 1.64
C PRO A 190 17.07 -11.39 2.31
N ASP A 191 16.33 -11.42 3.43
CA ASP A 191 15.86 -12.65 4.07
C ASP A 191 15.10 -13.58 3.12
N PHE A 192 14.51 -13.07 2.03
CA PHE A 192 13.82 -13.87 1.02
C PHE A 192 14.75 -14.57 0.02
N LEU A 193 16.04 -14.22 -0.02
CA LEU A 193 16.98 -14.78 -0.97
C LEU A 193 17.44 -16.17 -0.54
N LEU A 194 17.44 -17.12 -1.48
CA LEU A 194 18.07 -18.43 -1.28
C LEU A 194 19.60 -18.32 -1.20
N ASP A 195 20.18 -17.40 -1.97
CA ASP A 195 21.60 -17.05 -1.93
C ASP A 195 21.78 -15.57 -1.54
N PRO A 196 22.06 -15.26 -0.26
CA PRO A 196 22.28 -13.90 0.20
C PRO A 196 23.41 -13.14 -0.53
N SER A 197 24.36 -13.84 -1.18
CA SER A 197 25.43 -13.19 -1.94
C SER A 197 24.91 -12.41 -3.16
N THR A 198 23.71 -12.77 -3.65
CA THR A 198 23.03 -12.11 -4.76
C THR A 198 22.29 -10.83 -4.38
N ALA A 199 22.27 -10.43 -3.10
CA ALA A 199 21.54 -9.25 -2.63
C ALA A 199 21.85 -7.97 -3.43
N SER A 200 23.14 -7.75 -3.74
CA SER A 200 23.57 -6.60 -4.54
C SER A 200 22.97 -6.57 -5.95
N THR A 201 22.68 -7.73 -6.55
CA THR A 201 22.01 -7.83 -7.86
C THR A 201 20.63 -7.20 -7.82
N TYR A 202 19.85 -7.43 -6.75
CA TYR A 202 18.50 -6.91 -6.62
C TYR A 202 18.47 -5.43 -6.20
N SER A 203 19.42 -5.00 -5.36
CA SER A 203 19.61 -3.57 -5.10
C SER A 203 19.94 -2.80 -6.39
N ASN A 204 20.86 -3.32 -7.21
CA ASN A 204 21.19 -2.73 -8.51
C ASN A 204 19.97 -2.73 -9.45
N ARG A 205 19.20 -3.82 -9.49
CA ARG A 205 17.99 -3.90 -10.32
C ARG A 205 16.93 -2.90 -9.89
N CYS A 206 16.67 -2.75 -8.58
CA CYS A 206 15.81 -1.67 -8.06
C CYS A 206 16.28 -0.30 -8.56
N SER A 207 17.56 0.03 -8.33
CA SER A 207 18.11 1.33 -8.72
C SER A 207 18.01 1.59 -10.22
N SER A 208 18.37 0.61 -11.06
CA SER A 208 18.31 0.73 -12.52
C SER A 208 16.88 0.86 -13.04
N LEU A 209 15.95 0.00 -12.62
CA LEU A 209 14.56 0.06 -13.06
C LEU A 209 13.89 1.35 -12.57
N LYS A 210 14.10 1.73 -11.31
CA LYS A 210 13.55 2.98 -10.77
C LYS A 210 14.08 4.19 -11.52
N SER A 211 15.39 4.23 -11.82
CA SER A 211 15.99 5.30 -12.60
C SER A 211 15.43 5.35 -14.02
N ASN A 212 15.39 4.22 -14.72
CA ASN A 212 14.89 4.16 -16.10
C ASN A 212 13.40 4.49 -16.17
N PHE A 213 12.58 4.04 -15.21
CA PHE A 213 11.19 4.43 -15.11
C PHE A 213 11.05 5.96 -15.05
N ASN A 214 11.72 6.60 -14.10
CA ASN A 214 11.60 8.05 -13.87
C ASN A 214 12.21 8.89 -15.00
N LEU A 215 13.16 8.36 -15.77
CA LEU A 215 13.83 9.08 -16.87
C LEU A 215 13.15 8.86 -18.23
N ARG A 216 12.64 7.65 -18.50
CA ARG A 216 12.18 7.24 -19.84
C ARG A 216 10.67 7.22 -19.98
N TRP A 217 9.95 6.94 -18.89
CA TRP A 217 8.49 6.88 -18.90
C TRP A 217 7.84 8.24 -18.65
N LEU A 218 8.60 9.23 -18.17
CA LEU A 218 8.13 10.61 -18.03
C LEU A 218 8.06 11.29 -19.40
N ASN A 219 6.85 11.64 -19.84
CA ASN A 219 6.65 12.53 -20.98
C ASN A 219 6.90 13.98 -20.54
N ALA A 220 8.15 14.44 -20.68
CA ALA A 220 8.55 15.78 -20.25
C ALA A 220 7.76 16.92 -20.93
N GLY A 221 7.28 16.72 -22.16
CA GLY A 221 6.46 17.70 -22.87
C GLY A 221 5.05 17.84 -22.30
N ALA A 222 4.49 16.74 -21.78
CA ALA A 222 3.15 16.70 -21.23
C ALA A 222 3.10 16.78 -19.68
N ASN A 223 4.25 16.63 -19.01
CA ASN A 223 4.42 16.62 -17.56
C ASN A 223 3.71 15.46 -16.82
N HIS A 224 3.53 14.33 -17.47
CA HIS A 224 2.98 13.10 -16.86
C HIS A 224 3.65 11.86 -17.47
N PHE A 225 3.41 10.69 -16.89
CA PHE A 225 4.00 9.43 -17.33
C PHE A 225 3.18 8.81 -18.46
N TYR A 226 3.87 8.24 -19.45
CA TYR A 226 3.27 7.41 -20.50
C TYR A 226 2.51 6.24 -19.87
N ALA A 227 1.40 5.84 -20.50
CA ALA A 227 0.56 4.76 -20.01
C ALA A 227 1.11 3.38 -20.37
N ALA A 228 1.79 3.23 -21.51
CA ALA A 228 2.19 1.93 -22.01
C ALA A 228 3.37 1.98 -22.98
N LEU A 229 4.01 0.84 -23.18
CA LEU A 229 4.76 0.50 -24.39
C LEU A 229 3.91 -0.42 -25.27
N ALA A 230 3.66 0.02 -26.50
CA ALA A 230 2.86 -0.72 -27.47
C ALA A 230 3.64 -1.01 -28.76
N GLY A 231 3.28 -2.10 -29.44
CA GLY A 231 3.88 -2.54 -30.69
C GLY A 231 2.88 -3.25 -31.59
N VAL A 232 3.29 -3.62 -32.80
CA VAL A 232 2.42 -4.30 -33.76
C VAL A 232 1.91 -5.64 -33.18
N LYS A 233 0.60 -5.86 -33.24
CA LYS A 233 -0.07 -7.11 -32.80
C LYS A 233 0.61 -8.34 -33.41
N ASN A 234 0.60 -9.45 -32.67
CA ASN A 234 1.19 -10.73 -33.08
C ASN A 234 2.71 -10.71 -33.32
N THR A 235 3.40 -9.64 -32.94
CA THR A 235 4.86 -9.58 -32.93
C THR A 235 5.37 -10.06 -31.58
N VAL A 236 6.37 -10.95 -31.58
CA VAL A 236 7.09 -11.31 -30.36
C VAL A 236 8.21 -10.29 -30.14
N PHE A 237 8.10 -9.51 -29.07
CA PHE A 237 9.14 -8.55 -28.68
C PHE A 237 10.10 -9.16 -27.66
N THR A 238 11.38 -9.12 -28.00
CA THR A 238 12.51 -9.54 -27.16
C THR A 238 13.58 -8.46 -27.19
N THR A 239 14.69 -8.69 -26.49
CA THR A 239 15.83 -7.76 -26.47
C THR A 239 16.38 -7.39 -27.87
N SER A 240 16.13 -8.18 -28.93
CA SER A 240 16.58 -7.83 -30.29
C SER A 240 15.75 -6.76 -31.00
N ASN A 241 14.46 -6.65 -30.68
CA ASN A 241 13.51 -5.81 -31.42
C ASN A 241 12.63 -4.93 -30.54
N ALA A 242 12.78 -4.96 -29.21
CA ALA A 242 11.98 -4.14 -28.30
C ALA A 242 12.15 -2.62 -28.51
N SER A 243 13.21 -2.16 -29.19
CA SER A 243 13.36 -0.75 -29.58
C SER A 243 12.33 -0.27 -30.61
N GLN A 244 11.55 -1.19 -31.20
CA GLN A 244 10.43 -0.88 -32.10
C GLN A 244 9.13 -0.57 -31.34
N LEU A 245 9.09 -0.82 -30.02
CA LEU A 245 7.96 -0.43 -29.19
C LEU A 245 7.88 1.09 -29.07
N THR A 246 6.66 1.61 -29.02
CA THR A 246 6.37 3.03 -28.90
C THR A 246 5.74 3.32 -27.54
N TYR A 247 6.20 4.38 -26.88
CA TYR A 247 5.51 4.89 -25.70
C TYR A 247 4.17 5.51 -26.10
N ILE A 248 3.11 5.06 -25.46
CA ILE A 248 1.75 5.54 -25.69
C ILE A 248 1.36 6.49 -24.56
N ASP A 249 0.93 7.68 -24.96
CA ASP A 249 0.42 8.70 -24.06
C ASP A 249 -1.11 8.64 -23.99
N GLY A 250 -1.69 9.00 -22.85
CA GLY A 250 -3.12 8.97 -22.60
C GLY A 250 -3.47 8.61 -21.16
N TYR A 251 -4.74 8.80 -20.80
CA TYR A 251 -5.29 8.41 -19.51
C TYR A 251 -6.11 7.13 -19.65
N VAL A 252 -5.67 6.08 -18.97
CA VAL A 252 -6.30 4.76 -18.91
C VAL A 252 -6.21 4.15 -17.52
N GLU A 253 -6.55 4.90 -16.47
CA GLU A 253 -6.70 4.34 -15.13
C GLU A 253 -5.41 3.66 -14.58
N GLU A 254 -5.38 2.34 -14.38
CA GLU A 254 -4.33 1.61 -13.67
C GLU A 254 -2.92 2.00 -14.11
N PRO A 255 -2.55 2.04 -15.40
CA PRO A 255 -1.21 2.44 -15.83
C PRO A 255 -0.84 3.88 -15.45
N ASN A 256 -1.80 4.81 -15.37
CA ASN A 256 -1.51 6.17 -14.91
C ASN A 256 -1.57 6.30 -13.37
N ILE A 257 -2.34 5.45 -12.69
CA ILE A 257 -2.54 5.48 -11.24
C ILE A 257 -1.41 4.73 -10.50
N PHE A 258 -1.01 3.57 -10.98
CA PHE A 258 -0.04 2.68 -10.33
C PHE A 258 1.33 3.29 -10.05
N PRO A 259 1.89 4.17 -10.90
CA PRO A 259 3.14 4.87 -10.58
C PRO A 259 3.09 5.61 -9.23
N LEU A 260 1.92 6.19 -8.90
CA LEU A 260 1.64 6.84 -7.62
C LEU A 260 1.27 5.82 -6.53
N TYR A 261 0.39 4.88 -6.83
CA TYR A 261 -0.06 3.83 -5.90
C TYR A 261 1.12 3.01 -5.35
N LYS A 262 2.06 2.64 -6.21
CA LYS A 262 3.27 1.90 -5.88
C LYS A 262 4.40 2.77 -5.32
N ASN A 263 4.24 4.09 -5.33
CA ASN A 263 5.20 5.06 -4.82
C ASN A 263 6.61 4.90 -5.44
N VAL A 264 6.68 4.70 -6.75
CA VAL A 264 7.93 4.42 -7.48
C VAL A 264 8.56 5.66 -8.11
N MET A 265 7.86 6.79 -8.06
CA MET A 265 8.31 8.07 -8.60
C MET A 265 9.37 8.69 -7.69
N SER A 266 10.47 9.21 -8.26
CA SER A 266 11.57 9.81 -7.50
C SER A 266 11.59 11.34 -7.53
N GLY A 267 10.98 11.96 -8.54
CA GLY A 267 10.87 13.42 -8.64
C GLY A 267 9.59 13.91 -7.95
N GLU A 268 9.73 14.73 -6.91
CA GLU A 268 8.58 15.30 -6.17
C GLU A 268 7.63 16.05 -7.12
N GLN A 269 8.15 16.97 -7.92
CA GLN A 269 7.32 17.72 -8.88
C GLN A 269 6.69 16.82 -9.95
N SER A 270 7.40 15.78 -10.40
CA SER A 270 6.85 14.81 -11.35
C SER A 270 5.70 14.02 -10.73
N ALA A 271 5.80 13.61 -9.46
CA ALA A 271 4.73 12.97 -8.72
C ALA A 271 3.52 13.91 -8.54
N VAL A 272 3.76 15.18 -8.22
CA VAL A 272 2.70 16.21 -8.15
C VAL A 272 1.98 16.36 -9.49
N ASN A 273 2.73 16.49 -10.59
CA ASN A 273 2.14 16.68 -11.91
C ASN A 273 1.33 15.45 -12.34
N GLN A 274 1.87 14.24 -12.15
CA GLN A 274 1.15 13.00 -12.40
C GLN A 274 -0.13 12.92 -11.58
N ALA A 275 -0.08 13.28 -10.30
CA ALA A 275 -1.23 13.23 -9.44
C ALA A 275 -2.29 14.29 -9.80
N ASN A 276 -1.89 15.46 -10.31
CA ASN A 276 -2.84 16.43 -10.86
C ASN A 276 -3.49 15.92 -12.16
N TYR A 277 -2.70 15.28 -13.03
CA TYR A 277 -3.20 14.65 -14.25
C TYR A 277 -4.20 13.54 -13.94
N VAL A 278 -3.86 12.64 -13.01
CA VAL A 278 -4.73 11.54 -12.57
C VAL A 278 -6.00 12.06 -11.92
N ASP A 279 -5.92 13.02 -10.99
CA ASP A 279 -7.11 13.57 -10.33
C ASP A 279 -8.07 14.24 -11.32
N THR A 280 -7.53 15.07 -12.22
CA THR A 280 -8.34 15.76 -13.24
C THR A 280 -9.00 14.77 -14.20
N SER A 281 -8.27 13.75 -14.62
CA SER A 281 -8.76 12.77 -15.60
C SER A 281 -9.78 11.81 -14.98
N ALA A 282 -9.52 11.34 -13.75
CA ALA A 282 -10.47 10.53 -12.98
C ALA A 282 -11.75 11.32 -12.66
N GLU A 283 -11.65 12.61 -12.31
CA GLU A 283 -12.81 13.48 -12.06
C GLU A 283 -13.64 13.69 -13.34
N ALA A 284 -12.98 13.95 -14.46
CA ALA A 284 -13.63 14.11 -15.76
C ALA A 284 -14.38 12.83 -16.17
N LYS A 285 -13.74 11.66 -15.99
CA LYS A 285 -14.37 10.36 -16.26
C LYS A 285 -15.56 10.12 -15.33
N TYR A 286 -15.37 10.25 -14.02
CA TYR A 286 -16.45 10.12 -13.02
C TYR A 286 -17.67 11.00 -13.34
N THR A 287 -17.43 12.26 -13.70
CA THR A 287 -18.50 13.22 -14.06
C THR A 287 -19.18 12.84 -15.37
N LYS A 288 -18.42 12.48 -16.41
CA LYS A 288 -18.94 12.02 -17.72
C LYS A 288 -19.89 10.83 -17.56
N HIS A 289 -19.64 9.97 -16.58
CA HIS A 289 -20.45 8.80 -16.28
C HIS A 289 -21.53 9.07 -15.20
N ASN A 290 -22.01 10.32 -15.08
CA ASN A 290 -23.05 10.72 -14.14
C ASN A 290 -22.71 10.40 -12.68
N ASN A 291 -21.48 10.74 -12.27
CA ASN A 291 -20.96 10.48 -10.93
C ASN A 291 -20.94 8.99 -10.59
N ASN A 292 -20.42 8.18 -11.52
CA ASN A 292 -20.38 6.73 -11.40
C ASN A 292 -18.98 6.18 -11.73
N TYR A 293 -18.73 4.97 -11.25
CA TYR A 293 -17.44 4.29 -11.29
C TYR A 293 -17.33 3.40 -12.53
N THR A 294 -17.59 3.98 -13.71
CA THR A 294 -17.55 3.28 -15.00
C THR A 294 -16.14 3.40 -15.60
N PRO A 295 -15.61 2.34 -16.22
CA PRO A 295 -16.23 1.03 -16.49
C PRO A 295 -16.13 0.03 -15.32
N GLY A 296 -15.33 0.32 -14.30
CA GLY A 296 -15.26 -0.49 -13.08
C GLY A 296 -14.77 0.29 -11.87
N ILE A 297 -15.28 -0.08 -10.69
CA ILE A 297 -14.89 0.53 -9.40
C ILE A 297 -13.46 0.20 -8.96
N GLU A 298 -12.86 -0.88 -9.47
CA GLU A 298 -11.51 -1.34 -9.12
C GLU A 298 -10.47 -0.23 -9.31
N SER A 299 -10.44 0.44 -10.47
CA SER A 299 -9.48 1.54 -10.70
C SER A 299 -9.57 2.67 -9.65
N PHE A 300 -10.75 2.89 -9.08
CA PHE A 300 -11.00 3.94 -8.10
C PHE A 300 -10.54 3.58 -6.68
N THR A 301 -10.38 2.29 -6.35
CA THR A 301 -9.87 1.86 -5.04
C THR A 301 -8.40 2.24 -4.86
N TYR A 302 -7.66 2.40 -5.96
CA TYR A 302 -6.25 2.81 -5.94
C TYR A 302 -6.04 4.31 -5.75
N LEU A 303 -7.05 5.14 -6.03
CA LEU A 303 -6.93 6.60 -6.03
C LEU A 303 -6.57 7.19 -4.65
N PRO A 304 -7.21 6.80 -3.51
CA PRO A 304 -6.89 7.42 -2.23
C PRO A 304 -5.42 7.19 -1.82
N THR A 305 -4.95 5.93 -1.84
CA THR A 305 -3.53 5.61 -1.60
C THR A 305 -2.60 6.36 -2.55
N SER A 306 -2.94 6.44 -3.85
CA SER A 306 -2.13 7.14 -4.84
C SER A 306 -1.89 8.60 -4.47
N PHE A 307 -2.92 9.30 -3.99
CA PHE A 307 -2.78 10.68 -3.54
C PHE A 307 -2.08 10.79 -2.19
N PHE A 308 -2.36 9.91 -1.23
CA PHE A 308 -1.67 9.94 0.06
C PHE A 308 -0.16 9.64 -0.03
N ASN A 309 0.28 8.90 -1.05
CA ASN A 309 1.70 8.63 -1.28
C ASN A 309 2.45 9.87 -1.80
N VAL A 310 1.76 10.83 -2.42
CA VAL A 310 2.40 12.07 -2.91
C VAL A 310 2.68 12.98 -1.73
N SER A 311 3.97 13.13 -1.42
CA SER A 311 4.44 13.89 -0.27
C SER A 311 4.89 15.29 -0.70
N ASP A 312 3.95 16.11 -1.19
CA ASP A 312 4.20 17.53 -1.55
C ASP A 312 3.87 18.50 -0.40
N GLY A 313 3.35 17.98 0.72
CA GLY A 313 2.94 18.76 1.88
C GLY A 313 1.77 19.68 1.68
N SER A 314 1.16 19.65 0.52
CA SER A 314 -0.04 20.41 0.26
C SER A 314 -1.19 19.72 0.98
N ALA A 315 -1.95 20.50 1.74
CA ALA A 315 -3.23 20.04 2.25
C ALA A 315 -4.18 19.66 1.10
N ASN A 316 -4.00 20.27 -0.08
CA ASN A 316 -4.71 19.94 -1.31
C ASN A 316 -4.56 18.46 -1.71
N ARG A 317 -3.39 17.85 -1.49
CA ARG A 317 -3.19 16.43 -1.81
C ARG A 317 -3.98 15.54 -0.86
N TYR A 318 -4.01 15.86 0.43
CA TYR A 318 -4.84 15.16 1.42
C TYR A 318 -6.33 15.40 1.17
N ASP A 319 -6.71 16.57 0.65
CA ASP A 319 -8.08 16.86 0.23
C ASP A 319 -8.51 15.97 -0.95
N ASN A 320 -7.64 15.80 -1.96
CA ASN A 320 -7.90 14.90 -3.08
C ASN A 320 -8.02 13.45 -2.61
N ALA A 321 -7.09 12.99 -1.77
CA ALA A 321 -7.14 11.64 -1.20
C ALA A 321 -8.44 11.42 -0.40
N TRP A 322 -8.80 12.38 0.46
CA TRP A 322 -10.03 12.35 1.26
C TRP A 322 -11.30 12.42 0.42
N LYS A 323 -11.31 13.19 -0.68
CA LYS A 323 -12.39 13.24 -1.66
C LYS A 323 -12.69 11.84 -2.20
N TRP A 324 -11.67 11.15 -2.71
CA TRP A 324 -11.83 9.81 -3.29
C TRP A 324 -12.15 8.75 -2.24
N LEU A 325 -11.55 8.81 -1.05
CA LEU A 325 -11.87 7.90 0.06
C LEU A 325 -13.34 8.01 0.48
N ARG A 326 -13.87 9.23 0.64
CA ARG A 326 -15.29 9.43 0.97
C ARG A 326 -16.24 8.99 -0.14
N ARG A 327 -15.84 9.15 -1.40
CA ARG A 327 -16.60 8.66 -2.55
C ARG A 327 -16.72 7.14 -2.53
N LEU A 328 -15.61 6.43 -2.33
CA LEU A 328 -15.63 4.97 -2.12
C LEU A 328 -16.50 4.58 -0.92
N ALA A 329 -16.35 5.24 0.23
CA ALA A 329 -17.19 4.97 1.40
C ALA A 329 -18.69 5.15 1.10
N SER A 330 -19.05 6.11 0.25
CA SER A 330 -20.44 6.35 -0.11
C SER A 330 -21.05 5.20 -0.93
N THR A 331 -20.24 4.43 -1.67
CA THR A 331 -20.74 3.27 -2.44
C THR A 331 -21.25 2.17 -1.51
N MET A 332 -20.65 2.03 -0.32
CA MET A 332 -21.09 1.09 0.71
C MET A 332 -22.47 1.48 1.30
N SER A 333 -22.88 2.74 1.19
CA SER A 333 -24.14 3.27 1.75
C SER A 333 -25.31 3.33 0.76
N ALA A 334 -25.07 3.15 -0.54
CA ALA A 334 -26.10 3.27 -1.58
C ALA A 334 -27.06 2.05 -1.62
N GLY A 335 -28.28 2.24 -2.13
CA GLY A 335 -29.25 1.15 -2.37
C GLY A 335 -28.77 0.17 -3.47
N ALA A 336 -29.16 -1.11 -3.40
CA ALA A 336 -28.65 -2.16 -4.31
C ALA A 336 -29.07 -1.98 -5.79
N ASN A 337 -30.07 -1.13 -6.07
CA ASN A 337 -30.72 -1.03 -7.38
C ASN A 337 -30.22 0.14 -8.24
N SER A 338 -29.12 0.83 -7.86
CA SER A 338 -28.70 2.10 -8.50
C SER A 338 -27.24 2.18 -8.97
N ALA A 339 -26.43 1.11 -8.85
CA ALA A 339 -25.07 1.10 -9.38
C ALA A 339 -25.08 0.67 -10.86
N SER A 340 -24.45 1.44 -11.75
CA SER A 340 -24.47 1.16 -13.20
C SER A 340 -23.58 -0.01 -13.61
N ASP A 341 -22.60 -0.37 -12.76
CA ASP A 341 -21.73 -1.53 -12.93
C ASP A 341 -22.30 -2.81 -12.26
N GLY A 342 -23.39 -2.69 -11.48
CA GLY A 342 -24.01 -3.78 -10.72
C GLY A 342 -23.22 -4.27 -9.49
N TYR A 343 -22.00 -3.79 -9.26
CA TYR A 343 -21.09 -4.32 -8.23
C TYR A 343 -20.55 -3.29 -7.24
N ALA A 344 -20.63 -1.98 -7.50
CA ALA A 344 -20.04 -0.94 -6.64
C ALA A 344 -20.44 -0.99 -5.16
N LYS A 345 -21.63 -1.53 -4.83
CA LYS A 345 -22.13 -1.68 -3.45
C LYS A 345 -21.51 -2.86 -2.69
N VAL A 346 -21.12 -3.89 -3.43
CA VAL A 346 -20.78 -5.22 -2.91
C VAL A 346 -19.35 -5.62 -3.28
N TYR A 347 -18.60 -4.74 -3.96
CA TYR A 347 -17.23 -5.02 -4.32
C TYR A 347 -16.37 -5.13 -3.06
N PRO A 348 -15.88 -6.34 -2.71
CA PRO A 348 -15.27 -6.56 -1.40
C PRO A 348 -13.98 -5.78 -1.20
N GLU A 349 -13.30 -5.34 -2.27
CA GLU A 349 -12.10 -4.50 -2.14
C GLU A 349 -12.35 -3.23 -1.34
N VAL A 350 -13.49 -2.57 -1.56
CA VAL A 350 -13.80 -1.27 -0.98
C VAL A 350 -13.65 -1.27 0.55
N PRO A 351 -14.31 -2.16 1.33
CA PRO A 351 -14.10 -2.19 2.78
C PRO A 351 -12.65 -2.50 3.19
N PHE A 352 -11.92 -3.39 2.50
CA PHE A 352 -10.52 -3.68 2.84
C PHE A 352 -9.63 -2.45 2.61
N VAL A 353 -9.79 -1.76 1.48
CA VAL A 353 -9.07 -0.52 1.16
C VAL A 353 -9.46 0.61 2.11
N MET A 354 -10.73 0.75 2.47
CA MET A 354 -11.19 1.73 3.45
C MET A 354 -10.51 1.54 4.81
N ILE A 355 -10.41 0.30 5.29
CA ILE A 355 -9.72 -0.04 6.53
C ILE A 355 -8.22 0.26 6.40
N ALA A 356 -7.58 -0.24 5.32
CA ALA A 356 -6.17 -0.05 5.07
C ALA A 356 -5.79 1.44 4.99
N ASP A 357 -6.55 2.25 4.25
CA ASP A 357 -6.22 3.66 4.00
C ASP A 357 -6.57 4.55 5.19
N THR A 358 -7.63 4.24 5.94
CA THR A 358 -7.92 4.96 7.19
C THR A 358 -6.77 4.76 8.19
N ILE A 359 -6.28 3.54 8.35
CA ILE A 359 -5.21 3.22 9.32
C ILE A 359 -3.84 3.69 8.80
N THR A 360 -3.45 3.29 7.59
CA THR A 360 -2.08 3.51 7.08
C THR A 360 -1.85 4.85 6.41
N LYS A 361 -2.93 5.54 5.99
CA LYS A 361 -2.82 6.80 5.25
C LYS A 361 -3.37 7.99 6.03
N VAL A 362 -4.61 7.93 6.51
CA VAL A 362 -5.26 9.02 7.27
C VAL A 362 -4.63 9.19 8.65
N ILE A 363 -4.57 8.11 9.45
CA ILE A 363 -3.79 8.08 10.71
C ILE A 363 -2.29 8.06 10.41
N GLY A 364 -1.92 7.43 9.29
CA GLY A 364 -0.53 7.30 8.87
C GLY A 364 0.25 6.27 9.67
N LEU A 365 -0.41 5.22 10.18
CA LEU A 365 0.25 4.14 10.88
C LEU A 365 1.13 3.36 9.90
N ASP A 366 2.44 3.37 10.16
CA ASP A 366 3.43 2.56 9.48
C ASP A 366 4.03 1.60 10.51
N PHE A 367 3.46 0.39 10.60
CA PHE A 367 3.90 -0.65 11.52
C PHE A 367 4.94 -1.56 10.86
N ASP A 368 5.94 -1.91 11.65
CA ASP A 368 7.01 -2.84 11.35
C ASP A 368 7.04 -3.87 12.49
N GLY A 369 6.33 -4.98 12.28
CA GLY A 369 6.25 -6.09 13.22
C GLY A 369 7.54 -6.89 13.30
N LEU A 370 8.42 -6.79 12.30
CA LEU A 370 9.74 -7.43 12.33
C LEU A 370 10.65 -6.76 13.39
N HIS A 371 10.60 -5.43 13.46
CA HIS A 371 11.42 -4.65 14.38
C HIS A 371 10.65 -4.16 15.62
N ASN A 372 9.39 -4.60 15.81
CA ASN A 372 8.51 -4.16 16.90
C ASN A 372 8.46 -2.63 17.02
N SER A 373 8.27 -1.96 15.89
CA SER A 373 8.28 -0.51 15.83
C SER A 373 7.18 0.04 14.94
N PHE A 374 6.79 1.29 15.17
CA PHE A 374 5.87 1.98 14.30
C PHE A 374 6.04 3.49 14.30
N THR A 375 5.56 4.10 13.24
CA THR A 375 5.36 5.55 13.17
C THR A 375 3.90 5.87 12.91
N THR A 376 3.50 7.08 13.28
CA THR A 376 2.19 7.65 12.92
C THR A 376 2.42 8.96 12.20
N LEU A 377 1.59 9.28 11.21
CA LEU A 377 1.69 10.51 10.41
C LEU A 377 0.29 10.96 10.01
N PRO A 378 -0.41 11.74 10.84
CA PRO A 378 -1.75 12.21 10.51
C PRO A 378 -1.74 12.97 9.18
N ARG A 379 -2.63 12.62 8.24
CA ARG A 379 -2.80 13.28 6.94
C ARG A 379 -4.24 13.75 6.77
N LEU A 380 -4.66 14.65 7.65
CA LEU A 380 -6.03 15.15 7.69
C LEU A 380 -6.24 16.22 6.60
N PRO A 381 -7.42 16.25 5.95
CA PRO A 381 -7.74 17.23 4.92
C PRO A 381 -7.76 18.65 5.48
N SER A 382 -7.62 19.65 4.61
CA SER A 382 -7.51 21.07 4.96
C SER A 382 -8.72 21.57 5.76
N ASN A 383 -9.91 21.07 5.44
CA ASN A 383 -11.16 21.49 6.06
C ASN A 383 -11.41 20.94 7.49
N PHE A 384 -10.55 20.05 8.00
CA PHE A 384 -10.63 19.64 9.40
C PHE A 384 -10.26 20.79 10.34
N THR A 385 -11.11 21.02 11.34
CA THR A 385 -10.90 21.95 12.46
C THR A 385 -10.44 21.21 13.71
N ASN A 386 -10.19 21.92 14.82
CA ASN A 386 -9.83 21.33 16.11
C ASN A 386 -10.98 20.56 16.81
N SER A 387 -12.20 20.68 16.27
CA SER A 387 -13.37 19.90 16.68
C SER A 387 -13.50 18.57 15.94
N ASN A 388 -12.77 18.41 14.83
CA ASN A 388 -12.78 17.19 14.03
C ASN A 388 -11.62 16.28 14.44
N TYR A 389 -11.88 14.98 14.43
CA TYR A 389 -10.89 13.95 14.74
C TYR A 389 -11.24 12.68 13.96
N VAL A 390 -10.26 11.78 13.85
CA VAL A 390 -10.47 10.40 13.39
C VAL A 390 -9.96 9.49 14.49
N THR A 391 -10.82 8.61 14.97
CA THR A 391 -10.47 7.52 15.90
C THR A 391 -10.69 6.19 15.19
N VAL A 392 -9.70 5.30 15.28
CA VAL A 392 -9.89 3.89 14.95
C VAL A 392 -9.63 3.08 16.20
N HIS A 393 -10.64 2.30 16.61
CA HIS A 393 -10.54 1.44 17.77
C HIS A 393 -9.96 0.08 17.41
N HIS A 394 -9.26 -0.53 18.37
CA HIS A 394 -8.75 -1.90 18.30
C HIS A 394 -7.82 -2.16 17.09
N VAL A 395 -7.00 -1.20 16.68
CA VAL A 395 -6.01 -1.43 15.62
C VAL A 395 -5.04 -2.52 16.09
N PRO A 396 -4.98 -3.70 15.45
CA PRO A 396 -4.18 -4.81 15.96
C PRO A 396 -2.71 -4.61 15.56
N LEU A 397 -1.87 -4.22 16.52
CA LEU A 397 -0.43 -4.34 16.36
C LEU A 397 -0.05 -5.80 16.62
N TYR A 398 -0.01 -6.60 15.56
CA TYR A 398 0.27 -8.03 15.62
C TYR A 398 1.68 -8.34 15.10
N SER A 399 2.47 -9.06 15.89
CA SER A 399 3.72 -9.64 15.42
C SER A 399 3.86 -11.09 15.89
N LYS A 400 4.55 -11.89 15.08
CA LYS A 400 4.97 -13.27 15.35
C LYS A 400 6.42 -13.44 14.91
N SER A 401 7.29 -12.64 15.51
CA SER A 401 8.73 -12.75 15.32
C SER A 401 9.32 -14.04 15.92
N ALA A 402 10.60 -14.31 15.64
CA ALA A 402 11.35 -15.37 16.30
C ALA A 402 11.43 -15.21 17.84
N SER A 403 11.25 -13.99 18.35
CA SER A 403 11.32 -13.68 19.79
C SER A 403 10.01 -13.90 20.54
N GLY A 404 8.94 -14.28 19.83
CA GLY A 404 7.60 -14.46 20.39
C GLY A 404 6.53 -13.78 19.54
N SER A 405 5.28 -13.99 19.94
CA SER A 405 4.11 -13.41 19.28
C SER A 405 3.27 -12.59 20.23
N TYR A 406 2.66 -11.53 19.71
CA TYR A 406 1.68 -10.73 20.42
C TYR A 406 0.64 -10.15 19.47
N THR A 407 -0.53 -9.85 20.01
CA THR A 407 -1.49 -8.90 19.43
C THR A 407 -1.75 -7.85 20.50
N LEU A 408 -1.40 -6.59 20.20
CA LEU A 408 -1.71 -5.45 21.04
C LEU A 408 -2.72 -4.55 20.31
N PRO A 409 -4.02 -4.65 20.62
CA PRO A 409 -5.00 -3.69 20.11
C PRO A 409 -4.75 -2.31 20.73
N VAL A 410 -4.71 -1.29 19.87
CA VAL A 410 -4.56 0.11 20.28
C VAL A 410 -5.64 0.95 19.62
N ASP A 411 -6.27 1.81 20.40
CA ASP A 411 -7.14 2.86 19.87
C ASP A 411 -6.26 4.05 19.48
N ILE A 412 -6.37 4.49 18.24
CA ILE A 412 -5.55 5.58 17.71
C ILE A 412 -6.46 6.74 17.30
N THR A 413 -6.29 7.87 17.98
CA THR A 413 -6.98 9.13 17.65
C THR A 413 -6.00 10.11 17.04
N VAL A 414 -6.38 10.73 15.93
CA VAL A 414 -5.64 11.83 15.32
C VAL A 414 -6.54 13.05 15.15
N LYS A 415 -6.01 14.24 15.42
CA LYS A 415 -6.73 15.51 15.22
C LYS A 415 -5.77 16.64 14.87
N LYS A 416 -6.30 17.72 14.33
CA LYS A 416 -5.59 19.00 14.36
C LYS A 416 -5.80 19.66 15.72
N VAL A 417 -4.77 20.32 16.24
CA VAL A 417 -4.81 21.05 17.51
C VAL A 417 -4.52 22.53 17.26
N ALA A 418 -5.01 23.38 18.17
CA ALA A 418 -4.75 24.80 18.11
C ALA A 418 -3.25 25.08 18.35
N ASN A 419 -2.65 25.95 17.55
CA ASN A 419 -1.22 26.20 17.55
C ASN A 419 -0.81 27.41 18.41
N LEU A 420 -1.34 28.60 18.09
CA LEU A 420 -1.08 29.87 18.82
C LEU A 420 -2.35 30.45 19.45
N TYR A 421 -3.44 30.46 18.68
CA TYR A 421 -4.78 30.85 19.10
C TYR A 421 -5.76 29.73 18.75
N PRO A 422 -6.95 29.65 19.37
CA PRO A 422 -7.97 28.64 19.02
C PRO A 422 -8.35 28.60 17.53
N SER A 423 -8.11 29.69 16.78
CA SER A 423 -8.34 29.83 15.35
C SER A 423 -7.16 29.45 14.44
N ASP A 424 -5.95 29.25 15.00
CA ASP A 424 -4.74 28.88 14.26
C ASP A 424 -4.54 27.36 14.31
N ILE A 425 -5.22 26.63 13.42
CA ILE A 425 -5.30 25.17 13.41
C ILE A 425 -4.25 24.63 12.44
N THR A 426 -2.99 24.70 12.86
CA THR A 426 -1.83 24.32 12.03
C THR A 426 -0.97 23.21 12.62
N ALA A 427 -1.33 22.73 13.82
CA ALA A 427 -0.59 21.68 14.51
C ALA A 427 -1.41 20.38 14.62
N TYR A 428 -0.76 19.28 14.97
CA TYR A 428 -1.37 17.95 14.98
C TYR A 428 -1.18 17.27 16.32
N GLY A 429 -2.17 16.46 16.70
CA GLY A 429 -2.15 15.63 17.88
C GLY A 429 -2.45 14.18 17.54
N ILE A 430 -1.79 13.27 18.25
CA ILE A 430 -1.92 11.83 18.16
C ILE A 430 -2.09 11.29 19.57
N GLN A 431 -3.09 10.43 19.76
CA GLN A 431 -3.33 9.71 21.00
C GLN A 431 -3.33 8.21 20.73
N LEU A 432 -2.60 7.47 21.55
CA LEU A 432 -2.65 6.02 21.65
C LEU A 432 -3.34 5.68 22.97
N ASN A 433 -4.41 4.90 22.92
CA ASN A 433 -5.13 4.45 24.12
C ASN A 433 -5.20 2.92 24.14
N PHE A 434 -4.86 2.32 25.28
CA PHE A 434 -4.85 0.88 25.48
C PHE A 434 -6.07 0.50 26.31
N THR A 435 -7.25 0.47 25.68
CA THR A 435 -8.55 0.33 26.35
C THR A 435 -8.95 -1.12 26.59
N SER A 436 -8.72 -1.99 25.61
CA SER A 436 -9.16 -3.39 25.62
C SER A 436 -8.14 -4.34 26.25
N THR A 437 -6.93 -4.41 25.68
CA THR A 437 -5.80 -5.17 26.22
C THR A 437 -4.67 -4.21 26.54
N LYS A 438 -4.21 -4.22 27.80
CA LYS A 438 -3.08 -3.40 28.23
C LYS A 438 -1.76 -4.00 27.76
N PRO A 439 -0.71 -3.20 27.50
CA PRO A 439 0.59 -3.70 27.06
C PRO A 439 1.18 -4.76 28.00
N TRP A 440 1.04 -4.58 29.31
CA TRP A 440 1.54 -5.52 30.33
C TRP A 440 0.72 -6.81 30.45
N GLN A 441 -0.49 -6.86 29.87
CA GLN A 441 -1.35 -8.05 29.85
C GLN A 441 -1.04 -8.99 28.67
N VAL A 442 -0.22 -8.55 27.71
CA VAL A 442 0.19 -9.39 26.58
C VAL A 442 0.96 -10.61 27.09
N THR A 443 0.58 -11.78 26.59
CA THR A 443 1.27 -13.06 26.85
C THR A 443 1.92 -13.54 25.56
N GLY A 444 3.01 -14.31 25.66
CA GLY A 444 3.73 -14.86 24.49
C GLY A 444 4.86 -13.97 23.92
N TYR A 445 5.01 -12.75 24.43
CA TYR A 445 6.13 -11.86 24.13
C TYR A 445 6.47 -11.00 25.35
N SER A 446 7.77 -10.74 25.57
CA SER A 446 8.27 -9.83 26.61
C SER A 446 9.36 -8.96 26.03
N GLY A 447 9.07 -7.67 25.83
CA GLY A 447 9.98 -6.74 25.17
C GLY A 447 9.39 -5.33 25.11
N ALA A 448 9.72 -4.55 24.08
CA ALA A 448 9.14 -3.21 23.91
C ALA A 448 8.68 -3.00 22.47
N LEU A 449 7.67 -2.15 22.32
CA LEU A 449 7.28 -1.54 21.05
C LEU A 449 7.85 -0.12 21.00
N THR A 450 8.47 0.23 19.88
CA THR A 450 9.03 1.57 19.68
C THR A 450 8.11 2.40 18.80
N TRP A 451 7.56 3.49 19.36
CA TRP A 451 6.72 4.43 18.61
C TRP A 451 7.47 5.72 18.29
N THR A 452 7.41 6.17 17.02
CA THR A 452 7.89 7.50 16.61
C THR A 452 6.72 8.35 16.11
N PRO A 453 6.25 9.37 16.86
CA PRO A 453 5.24 10.28 16.35
C PRO A 453 5.82 11.18 15.25
N ARG A 454 5.13 11.24 14.11
CA ARG A 454 5.39 12.20 13.03
C ARG A 454 4.15 13.01 12.74
N PHE A 455 4.35 14.21 12.21
CA PHE A 455 3.29 15.19 12.00
C PHE A 455 3.42 15.79 10.60
N SER A 456 2.32 15.86 9.86
CA SER A 456 2.30 16.49 8.54
C SER A 456 2.35 18.01 8.69
N GLY A 457 3.09 18.71 7.82
CA GLY A 457 2.88 20.13 7.53
C GLY A 457 2.83 21.04 8.77
N ALA A 458 3.60 20.74 9.81
CA ALA A 458 3.68 21.53 11.04
C ALA A 458 4.51 22.81 10.84
N ASN A 459 4.28 23.51 9.72
CA ASN A 459 5.16 24.54 9.16
C ASN A 459 5.39 25.72 10.12
N THR A 460 4.53 25.86 11.13
CA THR A 460 4.59 26.91 12.15
C THR A 460 4.76 26.38 13.57
N ALA A 461 4.82 25.06 13.80
CA ALA A 461 4.99 24.49 15.13
C ALA A 461 6.48 24.45 15.54
N THR A 462 6.82 25.09 16.66
CA THR A 462 8.20 25.21 17.17
C THR A 462 8.51 24.21 18.28
N SER A 463 7.46 23.64 18.88
CA SER A 463 7.54 22.74 20.03
C SER A 463 6.76 21.45 19.77
N CYS A 464 7.22 20.37 20.38
CA CYS A 464 6.50 19.12 20.51
C CYS A 464 6.40 18.76 21.99
N ALA A 465 5.31 18.12 22.41
CA ALA A 465 5.22 17.49 23.71
C ALA A 465 4.68 16.06 23.62
N ILE A 466 5.15 15.23 24.54
CA ILE A 466 4.68 13.86 24.74
C ILE A 466 4.30 13.70 26.20
N ASN A 467 3.08 13.22 26.46
CA ASN A 467 2.58 12.87 27.79
C ASN A 467 2.23 11.38 27.82
N ILE A 468 2.81 10.65 28.75
CA ILE A 468 2.50 9.25 29.02
C ILE A 468 1.68 9.20 30.31
N THR A 469 0.49 8.60 30.26
CA THR A 469 -0.31 8.30 31.44
C THR A 469 -0.16 6.81 31.76
N TYR A 470 0.01 6.49 33.04
CA TYR A 470 0.10 5.14 33.56
C TYR A 470 -1.23 4.68 34.18
N ASP A 471 -1.40 3.38 34.40
CA ASP A 471 -2.63 2.81 34.97
C ASP A 471 -2.89 3.29 36.42
N ASP A 472 -1.88 3.76 37.15
CA ASP A 472 -2.00 4.37 38.49
C ASP A 472 -2.42 5.84 38.46
N GLY A 473 -2.64 6.41 37.26
CA GLY A 473 -3.02 7.80 37.04
C GLY A 473 -1.86 8.79 37.05
N THR A 474 -0.62 8.35 37.33
CA THR A 474 0.55 9.22 37.21
C THR A 474 0.87 9.54 35.75
N THR A 475 1.55 10.66 35.52
CA THR A 475 1.95 11.10 34.18
C THR A 475 3.44 11.44 34.08
N ASP A 476 4.04 11.21 32.90
CA ASP A 476 5.36 11.71 32.52
C ASP A 476 5.22 12.58 31.27
N THR A 477 5.44 13.89 31.43
CA THR A 477 5.32 14.89 30.36
C THR A 477 6.68 15.44 30.00
N LYS A 478 7.03 15.38 28.71
CA LYS A 478 8.27 15.94 28.18
C LYS A 478 8.01 16.83 26.99
N THR A 479 8.73 17.95 26.94
CA THR A 479 8.71 18.92 25.85
C THR A 479 10.01 18.84 25.06
N TYR A 480 9.90 19.00 23.75
CA TYR A 480 10.97 18.85 22.77
C TYR A 480 10.88 19.98 21.75
N SER A 481 11.99 20.26 21.06
CA SER A 481 11.93 21.02 19.82
C SER A 481 11.29 20.18 18.72
N THR A 482 10.74 20.83 17.70
CA THR A 482 10.38 20.15 16.45
C THR A 482 11.59 20.11 15.52
N MET A 483 11.73 19.00 14.78
CA MET A 483 12.66 18.91 13.66
C MET A 483 11.92 18.44 12.41
N GLN A 484 12.40 18.88 11.26
CA GLN A 484 11.95 18.38 9.97
C GLN A 484 12.73 17.11 9.63
N SER A 485 12.02 16.01 9.41
CA SER A 485 12.62 14.71 9.07
C SER A 485 12.77 14.51 7.57
N ASN A 486 11.78 14.99 6.81
CA ASN A 486 11.76 15.12 5.35
C ASN A 486 10.85 16.32 5.07
N LEU A 487 11.03 17.05 3.96
CA LEU A 487 9.99 18.01 3.56
C LEU A 487 8.74 17.20 3.17
N PRO A 488 7.58 17.38 3.80
CA PRO A 488 7.14 18.32 4.87
C PRO A 488 6.63 17.57 6.12
N ILE A 489 7.39 16.58 6.57
CA ILE A 489 7.13 15.70 7.72
C ILE A 489 8.01 16.13 8.90
N TYR A 490 7.37 16.39 10.04
CA TYR A 490 8.03 16.82 11.27
C TYR A 490 7.96 15.74 12.36
N THR A 491 8.87 15.81 13.32
CA THR A 491 8.89 14.95 14.50
C THR A 491 9.48 15.70 15.69
N CYS A 492 9.35 15.12 16.88
CA CYS A 492 9.93 15.64 18.12
C CYS A 492 11.43 15.34 18.11
N ALA A 493 12.24 16.29 18.54
CA ALA A 493 13.70 16.21 18.48
C ALA A 493 14.33 16.23 19.87
N THR A 494 15.29 15.35 20.08
CA THR A 494 16.23 15.44 21.21
C THR A 494 17.12 16.68 21.08
N SER A 495 17.84 17.04 22.15
CA SER A 495 18.80 18.14 22.13
C SER A 495 19.94 17.95 21.11
N THR A 496 20.20 16.71 20.68
CA THR A 496 21.17 16.37 19.64
C THR A 496 20.57 16.37 18.23
N GLY A 497 19.30 16.75 18.07
CA GLY A 497 18.62 16.79 16.77
C GLY A 497 18.24 15.41 16.23
N SER A 498 18.13 14.38 17.08
CA SER A 498 17.65 13.05 16.69
C SER A 498 16.16 12.88 16.99
N PRO A 499 15.39 12.17 16.13
CA PRO A 499 13.97 11.88 16.39
C PRO A 499 13.75 11.21 17.74
N VAL A 500 12.75 11.68 18.49
CA VAL A 500 12.34 11.09 19.75
C VAL A 500 11.47 9.86 19.50
N THR A 501 11.81 8.76 20.15
CA THR A 501 11.04 7.53 20.17
C THR A 501 10.48 7.27 21.57
N VAL A 502 9.29 6.68 21.64
CA VAL A 502 8.63 6.27 22.87
C VAL A 502 8.68 4.76 22.96
N SER A 503 9.31 4.26 24.02
CA SER A 503 9.32 2.83 24.34
C SER A 503 8.05 2.47 25.11
N ILE A 504 7.30 1.49 24.59
CA ILE A 504 6.08 0.94 25.18
C ILE A 504 6.39 -0.48 25.63
N PRO A 505 6.64 -0.73 26.93
CA PRO A 505 6.92 -2.07 27.43
C PRO A 505 5.71 -3.01 27.26
N VAL A 506 5.96 -4.25 26.83
CA VAL A 506 4.93 -5.26 26.54
C VAL A 506 5.25 -6.56 27.28
N GLY A 507 4.23 -7.16 27.89
CA GLY A 507 4.34 -8.38 28.69
C GLY A 507 5.14 -8.14 29.98
N THR A 508 5.95 -9.11 30.39
CA THR A 508 6.68 -9.08 31.67
C THR A 508 7.80 -8.04 31.75
N SER A 509 8.16 -7.39 30.63
CA SER A 509 9.13 -6.28 30.62
C SER A 509 8.55 -4.98 31.19
N ALA A 510 7.22 -4.89 31.34
CA ALA A 510 6.54 -3.68 31.76
C ALA A 510 6.73 -3.40 33.26
N SER A 511 7.76 -2.64 33.60
CA SER A 511 7.98 -2.16 34.98
C SER A 511 7.00 -1.03 35.37
N LYS A 512 6.43 -0.33 34.39
CA LYS A 512 5.36 0.66 34.56
C LYS A 512 4.29 0.42 33.51
N HIS A 513 3.03 0.39 33.94
CA HIS A 513 1.90 0.00 33.11
C HIS A 513 1.33 1.21 32.38
N VAL A 514 1.62 1.32 31.09
CA VAL A 514 1.15 2.44 30.25
C VAL A 514 -0.33 2.27 29.92
N SER A 515 -1.11 3.33 30.13
CA SER A 515 -2.55 3.35 29.83
C SER A 515 -2.87 4.16 28.57
N LYS A 516 -2.21 5.31 28.41
CA LYS A 516 -2.45 6.26 27.31
C LYS A 516 -1.18 7.05 27.00
N ILE A 517 -0.97 7.38 25.73
CA ILE A 517 0.12 8.27 25.30
C ILE A 517 -0.44 9.33 24.37
N VAL A 518 -0.11 10.59 24.62
CA VAL A 518 -0.48 11.72 23.75
C VAL A 518 0.79 12.39 23.26
N ALA A 519 0.92 12.59 21.96
CA ALA A 519 1.96 13.41 21.36
C ALA A 519 1.33 14.50 20.49
N LEU A 520 1.83 15.73 20.59
CA LEU A 520 1.36 16.83 19.76
C LEU A 520 2.47 17.83 19.43
N THR A 521 2.24 18.61 18.38
CA THR A 521 3.03 19.79 18.04
C THR A 521 2.27 21.07 18.42
N TYR A 522 2.99 22.16 18.71
CA TYR A 522 2.42 23.47 19.08
C TYR A 522 3.47 24.60 19.01
N SER A 523 3.04 25.85 19.13
CA SER A 523 3.88 27.06 19.19
C SER A 523 3.46 28.07 20.25
N SER A 524 2.33 27.84 20.93
CA SER A 524 1.94 28.58 22.11
C SER A 524 2.97 28.42 23.23
N SER A 525 3.01 29.39 24.15
CA SER A 525 3.88 29.34 25.34
C SER A 525 3.58 28.15 26.25
N THR A 526 2.34 27.66 26.23
CA THR A 526 1.87 26.49 26.97
C THR A 526 1.37 25.42 26.00
N PRO A 527 1.61 24.12 26.26
CA PRO A 527 1.05 23.07 25.42
C PRO A 527 -0.50 23.10 25.39
N PRO A 528 -1.13 22.68 24.28
CA PRO A 528 -2.57 22.49 24.21
C PRO A 528 -3.11 21.57 25.30
N ALA A 529 -4.34 21.83 25.76
CA ALA A 529 -4.97 21.09 26.85
C ALA A 529 -5.14 19.59 26.55
N GLU A 530 -5.26 19.23 25.27
CA GLU A 530 -5.31 17.84 24.80
C GLU A 530 -4.10 17.02 25.24
N LEU A 531 -2.94 17.65 25.49
CA LEU A 531 -1.75 16.94 25.98
C LEU A 531 -2.02 16.21 27.30
N LEU A 532 -2.73 16.87 28.22
CA LEU A 532 -2.98 16.34 29.58
C LEU A 532 -4.38 15.72 29.70
N ASN A 533 -5.40 16.37 29.12
CA ASN A 533 -6.77 15.90 29.19
C ASN A 533 -7.00 14.67 28.30
N GLY A 534 -6.16 14.51 27.28
CA GLY A 534 -6.41 13.57 26.18
C GLY A 534 -7.28 14.18 25.09
N MET A 535 -7.45 13.40 24.04
CA MET A 535 -8.33 13.62 22.89
C MET A 535 -9.62 12.84 23.11
N PRO A 536 -10.69 13.14 22.34
CA PRO A 536 -11.90 12.34 22.36
C PRO A 536 -11.58 10.85 22.16
N ASP A 537 -12.18 10.02 23.02
CA ASP A 537 -12.19 8.57 22.91
C ASP A 537 -13.42 8.14 22.11
#